data_AF-A0A8T5JXM4-F1
#
_entry.id   AF-A0A8T5JXM4-F1
#
_cell.length_a   1.000
_cell.length_b   1.000
_cell.length_c   1.000
_cell.angle_alpha   90.00
_cell.angle_beta   90.00
_cell.angle_gamma   90.00
#
_symmetry.space_group_name_H-M   'P 1'
#
loop_
_entity.id
_entity.type
_entity.pdbx_description
1 polymer ?
#
loop_
_entity_poly.entity_id
_entity_poly.type
_entity_poly.pdbx_seq_one_letter_code
_entity_poly.pdbx_strand_id
1 'polypeptide(L)'
;MSGTDIYHEMIVDYSRNPANYGEIENHDVTFHDSNPLCGDSIDIDMKIDDDKVTDIKFHGKGCAICMACTSVLTEITKGKSLDDVKKIEKNDILSE
;
A
#
# COMPACT_ATOMS: atom_id res chain seq x y z
N MET A 1 -2.25 -1.11 27.70
CA MET A 1 -1.42 -0.73 26.53
C MET A 1 -1.97 0.59 26.04
N SER A 2 -1.10 1.59 25.84
CA SER A 2 -1.50 2.87 25.26
C SER A 2 -1.87 2.66 23.79
N GLY A 3 -2.73 3.49 23.21
CA GLY A 3 -3.00 3.46 21.77
C GLY A 3 -1.72 3.54 20.94
N THR A 4 -0.73 4.33 21.39
CA THR A 4 0.59 4.47 20.76
C THR A 4 1.37 3.15 20.66
N ASP A 5 1.24 2.26 21.65
CA ASP A 5 1.97 0.99 21.67
C ASP A 5 1.40 0.02 20.62
N ILE A 6 0.07 0.01 20.47
CA ILE A 6 -0.64 -0.81 19.48
C ILE A 6 -0.29 -0.35 18.06
N TYR A 7 -0.29 0.97 17.81
CA TYR A 7 0.11 1.52 16.52
C TYR A 7 1.56 1.16 16.16
N HIS A 8 2.47 1.22 17.13
CA HIS A 8 3.87 0.87 16.90
C HIS A 8 4.04 -0.62 16.58
N GLU A 9 3.35 -1.51 17.30
CA GLU A 9 3.37 -2.96 17.01
C GLU A 9 2.78 -3.27 15.63
N MET A 10 1.64 -2.66 15.27
CA MET A 10 1.03 -2.84 13.95
C MET A 10 1.96 -2.37 12.82
N ILE A 11 2.57 -1.20 12.94
CA ILE A 11 3.51 -0.70 11.92
C ILE A 11 4.71 -1.64 11.79
N VAL A 12 5.25 -2.14 12.90
CA VAL A 12 6.37 -3.09 12.88
C VAL A 12 5.97 -4.39 12.19
N ASP A 13 4.81 -4.94 12.51
CA ASP A 13 4.34 -6.20 11.92
C ASP A 13 4.09 -6.06 10.41
N TYR A 14 3.36 -5.02 10.00
CA TYR A 14 3.07 -4.73 8.60
C TYR A 14 4.33 -4.38 7.80
N SER A 15 5.34 -3.75 8.41
CA SER A 15 6.61 -3.48 7.74
C SER A 15 7.47 -4.72 7.53
N ARG A 16 7.36 -5.73 8.41
CA ARG A 16 8.14 -6.97 8.33
C ARG A 16 7.57 -7.95 7.32
N ASN A 17 6.26 -8.09 7.29
CA ASN A 17 5.54 -8.97 6.37
C ASN A 17 4.42 -8.21 5.66
N PRO A 18 4.76 -7.25 4.79
CA PRO A 18 3.76 -6.49 4.06
C PRO A 18 2.89 -7.39 3.19
N ALA A 19 1.58 -7.19 3.26
CA ALA A 19 0.61 -7.82 2.37
C ALA A 19 0.84 -7.32 0.93
N ASN A 20 0.60 -8.21 -0.04
CA ASN A 20 0.75 -7.89 -1.47
C ASN A 20 2.13 -7.36 -1.89
N TYR A 21 3.19 -7.69 -1.15
CA TYR A 21 4.55 -7.37 -1.58
C TYR A 21 5.01 -8.29 -2.72
N GLY A 22 5.57 -7.70 -3.78
CA GLY A 22 6.04 -8.36 -4.98
C GLY A 22 5.63 -7.62 -6.25
N GLU A 23 5.90 -8.25 -7.38
CA GLU A 23 5.60 -7.71 -8.72
C GLU A 23 4.41 -8.44 -9.34
N ILE A 24 3.71 -7.76 -10.24
CA ILE A 24 2.70 -8.38 -11.11
C ILE A 24 3.26 -8.50 -12.53
N GLU A 25 3.37 -9.72 -13.02
CA GLU A 25 3.64 -9.97 -14.44
C GLU A 25 2.47 -9.54 -15.31
N ASN A 26 2.77 -8.81 -16.39
CA ASN A 26 1.78 -8.24 -17.31
C ASN A 26 0.74 -7.38 -16.57
N HIS A 27 1.19 -6.47 -15.71
CA HIS A 27 0.35 -5.43 -15.12
C HIS A 27 -0.24 -4.52 -16.21
N ASP A 28 -1.40 -3.95 -15.94
CA ASP A 28 -2.01 -2.95 -16.83
C ASP A 28 -1.45 -1.56 -16.56
N VAL A 29 -1.12 -1.30 -15.29
CA VAL A 29 -0.57 -0.03 -14.81
C VAL A 29 0.55 -0.31 -13.81
N THR A 30 1.63 0.46 -13.92
CA THR A 30 2.66 0.57 -12.89
C THR A 30 2.87 2.05 -12.56
N PHE A 31 3.08 2.36 -11.28
CA PHE A 31 3.35 3.71 -10.80
C PHE A 31 4.51 3.69 -9.81
N HIS A 32 5.48 4.58 -10.04
CA HIS A 32 6.64 4.76 -9.20
C HIS A 32 6.52 6.06 -8.41
N ASP A 33 6.80 6.01 -7.10
CA ASP A 33 6.97 7.21 -6.27
C ASP A 33 8.18 7.07 -5.35
N SER A 34 8.78 8.21 -4.99
CA SER A 34 9.94 8.24 -4.11
C SER A 34 9.92 9.43 -3.15
N ASN A 35 10.32 9.18 -1.91
CA ASN A 35 10.51 10.20 -0.90
C ASN A 35 12.01 10.30 -0.54
N PRO A 36 12.75 11.25 -1.13
CA PRO A 36 14.20 11.35 -0.96
C PRO A 36 14.63 11.76 0.47
N LEU A 37 13.71 12.25 1.30
CA LEU A 37 14.02 12.65 2.68
C LEU A 37 14.37 11.46 3.57
N CYS A 38 13.71 10.32 3.35
CA CYS A 38 13.93 9.06 4.05
C CYS A 38 14.56 7.99 3.15
N GLY A 39 14.65 8.24 1.84
CA GLY A 39 15.16 7.29 0.86
C GLY A 39 14.13 6.24 0.44
N ASP A 40 12.83 6.52 0.63
CA ASP A 40 11.77 5.62 0.19
C ASP A 40 11.64 5.67 -1.34
N SER A 41 11.42 4.52 -1.95
CA SER A 41 11.27 4.30 -3.39
C SER A 41 10.39 3.07 -3.57
N ILE A 42 9.15 3.30 -4.01
CA ILE A 42 8.12 2.27 -4.11
C ILE A 42 7.53 2.27 -5.51
N ASP A 43 7.33 1.07 -6.04
CA ASP A 43 6.60 0.81 -7.26
C ASP A 43 5.32 0.05 -6.91
N ILE A 44 4.20 0.43 -7.52
CA ILE A 44 2.90 -0.23 -7.37
C ILE A 44 2.41 -0.68 -8.74
N ASP A 45 2.18 -1.99 -8.86
CA ASP A 45 1.61 -2.61 -10.03
C ASP A 45 0.13 -2.91 -9.81
N MET A 46 -0.71 -2.72 -10.83
CA MET A 46 -2.14 -3.01 -10.80
C MET A 46 -2.61 -3.77 -12.03
N LYS A 47 -3.57 -4.68 -11.83
CA LYS A 47 -4.44 -5.22 -12.87
C LYS A 47 -5.84 -4.67 -12.74
N ILE A 48 -6.42 -4.28 -13.88
CA ILE A 48 -7.73 -3.64 -13.94
C ILE A 48 -8.58 -4.40 -14.95
N ASP A 49 -9.75 -4.83 -14.51
CA ASP A 49 -10.77 -5.48 -15.36
C ASP A 49 -12.12 -4.82 -15.11
N ASP A 50 -12.80 -4.39 -16.18
CA ASP A 50 -14.11 -3.72 -16.13
C ASP A 50 -14.23 -2.67 -14.99
N ASP A 51 -13.28 -1.74 -14.94
CA ASP A 51 -13.20 -0.65 -13.94
C ASP A 51 -12.96 -1.12 -12.49
N LYS A 52 -12.48 -2.34 -12.29
CA LYS A 52 -12.18 -2.93 -10.98
C LYS A 52 -10.71 -3.33 -10.86
N VAL A 53 -10.08 -3.01 -9.73
CA VAL A 53 -8.72 -3.48 -9.43
C VAL A 53 -8.78 -4.96 -9.06
N THR A 54 -8.36 -5.85 -9.95
CA THR A 54 -8.41 -7.31 -9.74
C THR A 54 -7.20 -7.83 -8.99
N ASP A 55 -6.04 -7.21 -9.21
CA ASP A 55 -4.83 -7.46 -8.44
C ASP A 55 -4.03 -6.16 -8.27
N ILE A 56 -3.35 -6.05 -7.14
CA ILE A 56 -2.46 -4.93 -6.83
C ILE A 56 -1.34 -5.47 -5.98
N LYS A 57 -0.10 -5.12 -6.34
CA LYS A 57 1.09 -5.44 -5.55
C LYS A 57 2.05 -4.27 -5.55
N PHE A 58 2.97 -4.28 -4.61
CA PHE A 58 4.01 -3.26 -4.54
C PHE A 58 5.38 -3.87 -4.27
N HIS A 59 6.42 -3.20 -4.73
CA HIS A 59 7.80 -3.56 -4.45
C HIS A 59 8.66 -2.33 -4.26
N GLY A 60 9.89 -2.52 -3.78
CA GLY A 60 10.84 -1.44 -3.56
C GLY A 60 11.34 -1.38 -2.13
N LYS A 61 11.77 -0.21 -1.69
CA LYS A 61 12.37 0.02 -0.38
C LYS A 61 11.74 1.24 0.26
N GLY A 62 11.25 1.10 1.49
CA GLY A 62 10.77 2.21 2.28
C GLY A 62 11.08 2.01 3.76
N CYS A 63 10.98 3.09 4.53
CA CYS A 63 10.97 3.04 5.98
C CYS A 63 9.77 2.23 6.49
N ALA A 64 9.80 1.79 7.76
CA ALA A 64 8.76 0.93 8.31
C ALA A 64 7.33 1.49 8.14
N ILE A 65 7.19 2.81 8.30
CA ILE A 65 5.91 3.51 8.12
C ILE A 65 5.46 3.44 6.66
N CYS A 66 6.35 3.75 5.71
CA CYS A 66 6.05 3.69 4.28
C CYS A 66 5.64 2.28 3.85
N MET A 67 6.38 1.25 4.30
CA MET A 67 6.06 -0.15 4.00
C MET A 67 4.70 -0.56 4.57
N ALA A 68 4.40 -0.18 5.81
CA ALA A 68 3.13 -0.49 6.46
C ALA A 68 1.94 0.22 5.79
N CYS A 69 2.04 1.52 5.55
CA CYS A 69 0.99 2.30 4.88
C CYS A 69 0.73 1.79 3.45
N THR A 70 1.78 1.46 2.71
CA THR A 70 1.64 0.91 1.35
C THR A 70 0.96 -0.46 1.40
N SER A 71 1.34 -1.32 2.34
CA SER A 71 0.67 -2.61 2.55
C SER A 71 -0.83 -2.43 2.79
N VAL A 72 -1.22 -1.58 3.75
CA VAL A 72 -2.64 -1.31 4.05
C VAL A 72 -3.36 -0.74 2.82
N LEU A 73 -2.74 0.20 2.10
CA LEU A 73 -3.30 0.77 0.88
C LEU A 73 -3.60 -0.31 -0.17
N THR A 74 -2.68 -1.25 -0.40
CA THR A 74 -2.92 -2.34 -1.36
C THR A 74 -4.07 -3.25 -0.94
N GLU A 75 -4.19 -3.55 0.36
CA GLU A 75 -5.28 -4.37 0.88
C GLU A 75 -6.64 -3.72 0.70
N ILE A 76 -6.76 -2.43 1.03
CA ILE A 76 -8.04 -1.71 0.87
C ILE A 76 -8.38 -1.48 -0.60
N THR A 77 -7.39 -1.35 -1.48
CA THR A 77 -7.59 -1.06 -2.91
C THR A 77 -8.02 -2.31 -3.68
N LYS A 78 -7.49 -3.47 -3.33
CA LYS A 78 -7.75 -4.73 -4.05
C LYS A 78 -9.24 -5.06 -4.06
N GLY A 79 -9.79 -5.27 -5.25
CA GLY A 79 -11.20 -5.62 -5.44
C GLY A 79 -12.18 -4.44 -5.43
N LYS A 80 -11.72 -3.19 -5.27
CA LYS A 80 -12.57 -2.00 -5.40
C LYS A 80 -12.67 -1.54 -6.86
N SER A 81 -13.75 -0.81 -7.19
CA SER A 81 -13.84 -0.09 -8.46
C SER A 81 -12.90 1.12 -8.47
N LEU A 82 -12.48 1.60 -9.65
CA LEU A 82 -11.61 2.77 -9.74
C LEU A 82 -12.26 4.00 -9.11
N ASP A 83 -13.58 4.13 -9.18
CA ASP A 83 -14.32 5.22 -8.54
C ASP A 83 -14.31 5.15 -7.01
N ASP A 84 -14.27 3.95 -6.42
CA ASP A 84 -14.11 3.81 -4.97
C ASP A 84 -12.65 3.99 -4.55
N VAL A 85 -11.70 3.55 -5.37
CA VAL A 85 -10.27 3.78 -5.13
C VAL A 85 -9.94 5.28 -5.11
N LYS A 86 -10.53 6.07 -6.01
CA LYS A 86 -10.35 7.54 -6.04
C LYS A 86 -10.86 8.25 -4.78
N LYS A 87 -11.71 7.61 -3.98
CA LYS A 87 -12.27 8.17 -2.74
C LYS A 87 -11.45 7.79 -1.50
N ILE A 88 -10.44 6.93 -1.65
CA ILE A 88 -9.56 6.58 -0.53
C ILE A 88 -8.78 7.82 -0.12
N GLU A 89 -8.97 8.23 1.12
CA GLU A 89 -8.25 9.34 1.72
C GLU A 89 -7.24 8.87 2.77
N LYS A 90 -6.43 9.79 3.26
CA LYS A 90 -5.39 9.50 4.26
C LYS A 90 -5.96 8.84 5.52
N ASN A 91 -7.17 9.22 5.93
CA ASN A 91 -7.81 8.69 7.13
C ASN A 91 -8.31 7.25 6.97
N ASP A 92 -8.45 6.75 5.74
CA ASP A 92 -8.78 5.34 5.51
C ASP A 92 -7.56 4.43 5.73
N ILE A 93 -6.36 5.00 5.64
CA ILE A 93 -5.07 4.31 5.80
C ILE A 93 -4.53 4.53 7.22
N LEU A 94 -4.63 5.76 7.72
CA LEU A 94 -4.23 6.14 9.06
C LEU A 94 -5.44 5.95 9.97
N SER A 95 -5.49 4.81 10.66
CA SER A 95 -6.48 4.59 11.70
C SER A 95 -6.27 5.65 12.80
N GLU A 96 -7.13 6.67 12.85
CA GLU A 96 -7.30 7.56 14.00
C GLU A 96 -8.50 7.13 14.83
#